data_AF-A0A1Q3JMK3-F1
#
_entry.id   AF-A0A1Q3JMK3-F1
#
_cell.length_a   1.000
_cell.length_b   1.000
_cell.length_c   1.000
_cell.angle_alpha   90.00
_cell.angle_beta   90.00
_cell.angle_gamma   90.00
#
_symmetry.space_group_name_H-M   'P 1'
#
loop_
_entity.id
_entity.type
_entity.pdbx_description
1 polymer ?
#
loop_
_entity_poly.entity_id
_entity_poly.type
_entity_poly.pdbx_seq_one_letter_code
_entity_poly.pdbx_strand_id
1 'polypeptide(L)'
;MRAACLFLVALAVCLAPSLAAAACAFPSAPRILVAQGAKGAKGAPLVQVWDVADSVTYWTTADPISAAYRAFAAEVPKRVPVTDQFTLLREAWLTGDPSLKQSHAMLSTRAVEWIRPAGCLEKLLLADQHARTDLFERPTEFTALVLHSPNGRSLRIYAMTTNEEGIGDLSPLTTPALRDVRAGWRADIALRNHNFHPGQVDLNGVLTPSAADARFVANLAGSVRLKEAWITNGVHSSRIPSAAFGLFVILPKP
;
A
#
# COMPACT_ATOMS: atom_id res chain seq x y z
N MET A 1 57.54 24.05 49.56
CA MET A 1 57.12 23.40 48.29
C MET A 1 55.88 22.55 48.59
N ARG A 2 54.69 22.96 48.17
CA ARG A 2 53.45 22.18 48.28
C ARG A 2 52.83 22.14 46.88
N ALA A 3 52.79 20.94 46.30
CA ALA A 3 52.16 20.70 45.00
C ALA A 3 50.66 20.51 45.19
N ALA A 4 49.86 21.27 44.46
CA ALA A 4 48.40 21.14 44.42
C ALA A 4 48.01 20.09 43.37
N CYS A 5 47.31 19.04 43.79
CA CYS A 5 46.64 18.10 42.90
C CYS A 5 45.37 18.75 42.33
N LEU A 6 45.33 18.95 41.01
CA LEU A 6 44.08 19.22 40.30
C LEU A 6 43.37 17.89 40.02
N PHE A 7 42.17 17.72 40.58
CA PHE A 7 41.22 16.69 40.17
C PHE A 7 40.45 17.19 38.93
N LEU A 8 40.65 16.53 37.79
CA LEU A 8 39.83 16.70 36.60
C LEU A 8 38.57 15.83 36.74
N VAL A 9 37.42 16.48 36.89
CA VAL A 9 36.09 15.83 36.80
C VAL A 9 35.76 15.68 35.32
N ALA A 10 35.75 14.45 34.82
CA ALA A 10 35.27 14.15 33.47
C ALA A 10 33.72 14.16 33.46
N LEU A 11 33.12 15.17 32.84
CA LEU A 11 31.69 15.14 32.51
C LEU A 11 31.47 14.10 31.39
N ALA A 12 30.81 13.00 31.72
CA ALA A 12 30.26 12.09 30.73
C ALA A 12 29.09 12.80 30.03
N VAL A 13 29.31 13.24 28.79
CA VAL A 13 28.24 13.69 27.90
C VAL A 13 27.46 12.46 27.48
N CYS A 14 26.31 12.22 28.11
CA CYS A 14 25.31 11.29 27.59
C CYS A 14 24.78 11.84 26.26
N LEU A 15 25.37 11.39 25.15
CA LEU A 15 24.78 11.52 23.83
C LEU A 15 23.52 10.65 23.82
N ALA A 16 22.38 11.24 24.17
CA ALA A 16 21.09 10.64 23.84
C ALA A 16 21.06 10.43 22.32
N PRO A 17 20.75 9.23 21.82
CA PRO A 17 20.59 9.03 20.39
C PRO A 17 19.50 9.97 19.92
N SER A 18 19.87 10.93 19.07
CA SER A 18 18.96 11.71 18.27
C SER A 18 18.02 10.72 17.57
N LEU A 19 16.75 10.69 17.99
CA LEU A 19 15.65 10.08 17.26
C LEU A 19 15.42 10.93 16.00
N ALA A 20 16.39 10.93 15.08
CA ALA A 20 16.13 11.34 13.72
C ALA A 20 15.00 10.43 13.23
N ALA A 21 13.84 11.02 12.93
CA ALA A 21 12.73 10.27 12.35
C ALA A 21 13.26 9.50 11.14
N ALA A 22 13.18 8.18 11.18
CA ALA A 22 13.67 7.36 10.09
C ALA A 22 12.97 7.80 8.79
N ALA A 23 13.74 8.08 7.75
CA ALA A 23 13.21 8.52 6.46
C ALA A 23 12.22 7.48 5.91
N CYS A 24 11.21 7.92 5.16
CA CYS A 24 10.30 7.01 4.47
C CYS A 24 11.04 6.30 3.32
N ALA A 25 11.56 5.10 3.63
CA ALA A 25 12.32 4.25 2.73
C ALA A 25 12.28 2.79 3.19
N PHE A 26 12.41 1.86 2.25
CA PHE A 26 12.86 0.51 2.61
C PHE A 26 14.37 0.54 2.90
N PRO A 27 14.83 -0.11 3.98
CA PRO A 27 16.24 -0.09 4.37
C PRO A 27 17.13 -0.91 3.42
N SER A 28 16.53 -1.78 2.61
CA SER A 28 17.23 -2.67 1.68
C SER A 28 16.37 -2.94 0.45
N ALA A 29 17.02 -3.42 -0.62
CA ALA A 29 16.34 -3.94 -1.79
C ALA A 29 15.51 -5.20 -1.43
N PRO A 30 14.38 -5.43 -2.13
CA PRO A 30 13.60 -6.63 -1.90
C PRO A 30 14.33 -7.88 -2.36
N ARG A 31 13.96 -9.00 -1.75
CA ARG A 31 14.21 -10.31 -2.34
C ARG A 31 13.18 -10.59 -3.42
N ILE A 32 13.62 -11.03 -4.59
CA ILE A 32 12.74 -11.42 -5.69
C ILE A 32 12.35 -12.89 -5.52
N LEU A 33 11.05 -13.18 -5.47
CA LEU A 33 10.51 -14.55 -5.45
C LEU A 33 10.15 -15.04 -6.84
N VAL A 34 9.59 -14.16 -7.66
CA VAL A 34 9.12 -14.47 -9.02
C VAL A 34 9.48 -13.31 -9.91
N ALA A 35 10.09 -13.60 -11.06
CA ALA A 35 10.28 -12.67 -12.16
C ALA A 35 10.10 -13.48 -13.46
N GLN A 36 8.86 -13.53 -13.95
CA GLN A 36 8.51 -14.31 -15.15
C GLN A 36 8.36 -13.39 -16.36
N GLY A 37 8.65 -13.92 -17.55
CA GLY A 37 8.54 -13.19 -18.82
C GLY A 37 9.74 -12.28 -19.13
N ALA A 38 9.86 -11.87 -20.39
CA ALA A 38 10.85 -10.87 -20.79
C ALA A 38 10.54 -9.54 -20.08
N LYS A 39 11.59 -8.73 -19.80
CA LYS A 39 11.41 -7.40 -19.21
C LYS A 39 10.44 -6.58 -20.07
N GLY A 40 9.30 -6.21 -19.49
CA GLY A 40 8.26 -5.43 -20.18
C GLY A 40 7.21 -6.25 -20.94
N ALA A 41 7.28 -7.59 -20.93
CA ALA A 41 6.23 -8.44 -21.49
C ALA A 41 4.90 -8.22 -20.73
N LYS A 42 3.79 -8.14 -21.48
CA LYS A 42 2.45 -7.95 -20.94
C LYS A 42 2.10 -9.06 -19.94
N GLY A 43 1.51 -8.70 -18.80
CA GLY A 43 1.09 -9.65 -17.76
C GLY A 43 2.19 -10.30 -16.93
N ALA A 44 3.47 -10.07 -17.24
CA ALA A 44 4.61 -10.66 -16.54
C ALA A 44 4.64 -10.28 -15.04
N PRO A 45 4.41 -11.25 -14.12
CA PRO A 45 4.39 -10.97 -12.69
C PRO A 45 5.80 -10.83 -12.14
N LEU A 46 5.97 -9.84 -11.26
CA LEU A 46 7.12 -9.68 -10.39
C LEU A 46 6.61 -9.77 -8.95
N VAL A 47 7.14 -10.71 -8.17
CA VAL A 47 6.86 -10.82 -6.74
C VAL A 47 8.11 -10.47 -5.95
N GLN A 48 8.00 -9.42 -5.15
CA GLN A 48 9.03 -8.88 -4.28
C GLN A 48 8.67 -9.11 -2.81
N VAL A 49 9.68 -9.31 -1.98
CA VAL A 49 9.53 -9.46 -0.54
C VAL A 49 10.51 -8.57 0.19
N TRP A 50 9.98 -7.73 1.08
CA TRP A 50 10.76 -6.96 2.04
C TRP A 50 10.59 -7.56 3.44
N ASP A 51 11.71 -7.72 4.12
CA ASP A 51 11.78 -8.05 5.55
C ASP A 51 12.33 -6.79 6.26
N VAL A 52 11.49 -6.13 7.06
CA VAL A 52 11.83 -4.84 7.68
C VAL A 52 11.44 -4.80 9.15
N ALA A 53 12.07 -3.93 9.93
CA ALA A 53 11.58 -3.60 11.26
C ALA A 53 10.20 -2.93 11.14
N ASP A 54 9.30 -3.19 12.09
CA ASP A 54 8.04 -2.47 12.18
C ASP A 54 8.29 -1.05 12.71
N SER A 55 8.64 -0.15 11.79
CA SER A 55 8.95 1.24 12.08
C SER A 55 7.70 2.11 11.99
N VAL A 56 7.53 3.01 12.97
CA VAL A 56 6.43 3.98 13.00
C VAL A 56 6.30 4.77 11.69
N THR A 57 7.42 5.06 11.02
CA THR A 57 7.43 5.84 9.76
C THR A 57 6.51 5.23 8.70
N TYR A 58 6.46 3.90 8.56
CA TYR A 58 5.61 3.22 7.57
C TYR A 58 4.13 3.53 7.70
N TRP A 59 3.71 3.92 8.90
CA TRP A 59 2.32 4.21 9.26
C TRP A 59 1.99 5.72 9.27
N THR A 60 2.98 6.58 9.05
CA THR A 60 2.81 8.04 8.91
C THR A 60 2.49 8.44 7.48
N THR A 61 2.17 9.71 7.25
CA THR A 61 1.95 10.29 5.91
C THR A 61 3.23 10.76 5.23
N ALA A 62 4.41 10.47 5.79
CA ALA A 62 5.70 10.89 5.23
C ALA A 62 5.87 10.42 3.78
N ASP A 63 6.39 11.30 2.93
CA ASP A 63 6.64 10.99 1.53
C ASP A 63 7.94 10.20 1.36
N PRO A 64 7.97 9.17 0.49
CA PRO A 64 9.19 8.48 0.14
C PRO A 64 10.29 9.41 -0.37
N ILE A 65 11.52 9.16 0.06
CA ILE A 65 12.70 9.89 -0.44
C ILE A 65 13.10 9.49 -1.87
N SER A 66 12.38 8.55 -2.49
CA SER A 66 12.67 8.06 -3.83
C SER A 66 12.39 9.13 -4.90
N ALA A 67 13.20 9.15 -5.96
CA ALA A 67 12.95 10.02 -7.11
C ALA A 67 11.65 9.65 -7.84
N ALA A 68 11.31 8.35 -7.89
CA ALA A 68 10.10 7.85 -8.54
C ALA A 68 8.83 8.40 -7.89
N TYR A 69 8.72 8.39 -6.55
CA TYR A 69 7.56 8.96 -5.88
C TYR A 69 7.46 10.48 -6.10
N ARG A 70 8.59 11.20 -6.02
CA ARG A 70 8.60 12.64 -6.29
C ARG A 70 8.13 12.97 -7.70
N ALA A 71 8.56 12.19 -8.69
CA ALA A 71 8.11 12.34 -10.08
C ALA A 71 6.61 12.09 -10.19
N PHE A 72 6.12 10.97 -9.65
CA PHE A 72 4.68 10.67 -9.59
C PHE A 72 3.88 11.81 -8.95
N ALA A 73 4.26 12.23 -7.74
CA ALA A 73 3.56 13.27 -6.99
C ALA A 73 3.57 14.63 -7.70
N ALA A 74 4.62 14.94 -8.46
CA ALA A 74 4.71 16.15 -9.27
C ALA A 74 3.82 16.10 -10.53
N GLU A 75 3.56 14.92 -11.08
CA GLU A 75 2.69 14.73 -12.24
C GLU A 75 1.20 14.74 -11.88
N VAL A 76 0.82 14.25 -10.69
CA VAL A 76 -0.58 14.22 -10.21
C VAL A 76 -1.30 15.57 -10.44
N PRO A 77 -0.85 16.72 -9.91
CA PRO A 77 -1.59 17.98 -10.08
C PRO A 77 -1.59 18.51 -11.53
N LYS A 78 -0.70 18.01 -12.40
CA LYS A 78 -0.66 18.41 -13.82
C LYS A 78 -1.67 17.64 -14.66
N ARG A 79 -1.92 16.38 -14.32
CA ARG A 79 -2.73 15.44 -15.12
C ARG A 79 -4.09 15.14 -14.49
N VAL A 80 -4.21 15.29 -13.18
CA VAL A 80 -5.38 14.90 -12.40
C VAL A 80 -5.96 16.16 -11.73
N PRO A 81 -6.96 16.80 -12.34
CA PRO A 81 -7.51 18.06 -11.82
C PRO A 81 -8.23 17.91 -10.47
N VAL A 82 -8.70 16.69 -10.15
CA VAL A 82 -9.41 16.38 -8.91
C VAL A 82 -8.85 15.12 -8.28
N THR A 83 -8.32 15.25 -7.06
CA THR A 83 -7.86 14.12 -6.23
C THR A 83 -8.69 13.93 -4.95
N ASP A 84 -9.60 14.86 -4.68
CA ASP A 84 -10.53 14.80 -3.56
C ASP A 84 -11.48 13.62 -3.72
N GLN A 85 -11.49 12.73 -2.73
CA GLN A 85 -12.21 11.47 -2.84
C GLN A 85 -13.72 11.65 -2.72
N PHE A 86 -14.21 12.69 -2.06
CA PHE A 86 -15.66 12.96 -2.02
C PHE A 86 -16.18 13.34 -3.40
N THR A 87 -15.46 14.21 -4.11
CA THR A 87 -15.79 14.57 -5.49
C THR A 87 -15.69 13.37 -6.42
N LEU A 88 -14.58 12.62 -6.37
CA LEU A 88 -14.39 11.45 -7.22
C LEU A 88 -15.46 10.36 -7.00
N LEU A 89 -15.80 10.06 -5.75
CA LEU A 89 -16.85 9.08 -5.44
C LEU A 89 -18.24 9.55 -5.89
N ARG A 90 -18.53 10.85 -5.78
CA ARG A 90 -19.77 11.44 -6.26
C ARG A 90 -19.88 11.33 -7.78
N GLU A 91 -18.81 11.66 -8.49
CA GLU A 91 -18.76 11.56 -9.95
C GLU A 91 -18.93 10.11 -10.40
N ALA A 92 -18.16 9.18 -9.83
CA ALA A 92 -18.29 7.75 -10.11
C ALA A 92 -19.71 7.22 -9.81
N TRP A 93 -20.34 7.67 -8.75
CA TRP A 93 -21.74 7.29 -8.46
C TRP A 93 -22.74 7.83 -9.51
N LEU A 94 -22.53 9.04 -10.02
CA LEU A 94 -23.44 9.67 -10.99
C LEU A 94 -23.26 9.10 -12.41
N THR A 95 -22.02 9.02 -12.88
CA THR A 95 -21.70 8.80 -14.29
C THR A 95 -20.91 7.51 -14.55
N GLY A 96 -20.51 6.82 -13.48
CA GLY A 96 -19.71 5.61 -13.54
C GLY A 96 -20.48 4.32 -13.74
N ASP A 97 -19.77 3.20 -13.62
CA ASP A 97 -20.30 1.84 -13.73
C ASP A 97 -21.46 1.62 -12.75
N PRO A 98 -22.69 1.36 -13.26
CA PRO A 98 -23.85 1.05 -12.43
C PRO A 98 -23.62 -0.09 -11.45
N SER A 99 -22.76 -1.06 -11.80
CA SER A 99 -22.45 -2.21 -10.95
C SER A 99 -21.72 -1.82 -9.66
N LEU A 100 -21.00 -0.70 -9.65
CA LEU A 100 -20.21 -0.23 -8.51
C LEU A 100 -20.94 0.83 -7.66
N LYS A 101 -22.12 1.31 -8.08
CA LYS A 101 -22.85 2.38 -7.38
C LYS A 101 -23.08 2.09 -5.90
N GLN A 102 -23.42 0.85 -5.54
CA GLN A 102 -23.60 0.46 -4.14
C GLN A 102 -22.28 0.54 -3.36
N SER A 103 -21.17 0.08 -3.96
CA SER A 103 -19.84 0.14 -3.36
C SER A 103 -19.36 1.59 -3.20
N HIS A 104 -19.60 2.46 -4.19
CA HIS A 104 -19.30 3.89 -4.10
C HIS A 104 -20.11 4.57 -2.99
N ALA A 105 -21.41 4.28 -2.91
CA ALA A 105 -22.27 4.81 -1.85
C ALA A 105 -21.82 4.32 -0.47
N MET A 106 -21.51 3.04 -0.32
CA MET A 106 -21.01 2.46 0.92
C MET A 106 -19.73 3.16 1.38
N LEU A 107 -18.72 3.27 0.50
CA LEU A 107 -17.48 3.94 0.84
C LEU A 107 -17.70 5.43 1.14
N SER A 108 -18.58 6.12 0.40
CA SER A 108 -18.91 7.53 0.63
C SER A 108 -19.49 7.78 2.02
N THR A 109 -20.41 6.91 2.49
CA THR A 109 -21.01 7.04 3.83
C THR A 109 -20.01 6.85 4.97
N ARG A 110 -18.85 6.23 4.69
CA ARG A 110 -17.78 5.93 5.65
C ARG A 110 -16.50 6.69 5.37
N ALA A 111 -16.51 7.62 4.42
CA ALA A 111 -15.30 8.25 3.91
C ALA A 111 -14.48 8.94 5.02
N VAL A 112 -15.14 9.59 6.00
CA VAL A 112 -14.47 10.24 7.13
C VAL A 112 -13.69 9.25 8.01
N GLU A 113 -14.17 8.01 8.16
CA GLU A 113 -13.48 6.96 8.94
C GLU A 113 -12.41 6.24 8.11
N TRP A 114 -12.72 5.92 6.84
CA TRP A 114 -11.94 4.96 6.07
C TRP A 114 -10.97 5.61 5.09
N ILE A 115 -11.28 6.81 4.59
CA ILE A 115 -10.43 7.51 3.64
C ILE A 115 -9.52 8.48 4.37
N ARG A 116 -8.24 8.38 4.09
CA ARG A 116 -7.19 9.24 4.67
C ARG A 116 -6.07 9.47 3.65
N PRO A 117 -5.16 10.44 3.88
CA PRO A 117 -3.95 10.54 3.06
C PRO A 117 -3.19 9.22 3.06
N ALA A 118 -2.62 8.85 1.92
CA ALA A 118 -1.83 7.63 1.80
C ALA A 118 -0.64 7.68 2.78
N GLY A 119 -0.37 6.55 3.42
CA GLY A 119 0.79 6.41 4.31
C GLY A 119 2.08 6.13 3.55
N CYS A 120 3.19 6.20 4.28
CA CYS A 120 4.52 5.92 3.75
C CYS A 120 4.61 4.54 3.10
N LEU A 121 4.05 3.50 3.72
CA LEU A 121 4.07 2.15 3.15
C LEU A 121 3.35 2.07 1.80
N GLU A 122 2.14 2.64 1.70
CA GLU A 122 1.38 2.69 0.44
C GLU A 122 2.18 3.42 -0.65
N LYS A 123 2.75 4.57 -0.30
CA LYS A 123 3.55 5.39 -1.21
C LYS A 123 4.85 4.70 -1.64
N LEU A 124 5.51 3.95 -0.75
CA LEU A 124 6.73 3.21 -1.08
C LEU A 124 6.46 2.12 -2.12
N LEU A 125 5.37 1.36 -1.96
CA LEU A 125 5.01 0.31 -2.91
C LEU A 125 4.57 0.89 -4.26
N LEU A 126 3.81 1.98 -4.24
CA LEU A 126 3.47 2.72 -5.47
C LEU A 126 4.72 3.29 -6.16
N ALA A 127 5.69 3.80 -5.39
CA ALA A 127 6.94 4.31 -5.95
C ALA A 127 7.77 3.21 -6.62
N ASP A 128 7.84 2.03 -6.04
CA ASP A 128 8.52 0.86 -6.62
C ASP A 128 7.85 0.44 -7.95
N GLN A 129 6.52 0.43 -7.98
CA GLN A 129 5.75 0.20 -9.19
C GLN A 129 6.01 1.29 -10.26
N HIS A 130 5.93 2.57 -9.89
CA HIS A 130 6.14 3.70 -10.79
C HIS A 130 7.57 3.75 -11.35
N ALA A 131 8.56 3.36 -10.54
CA ALA A 131 9.96 3.24 -10.99
C ALA A 131 10.13 2.17 -12.09
N ARG A 132 9.27 1.14 -12.11
CA ARG A 132 9.28 0.08 -13.11
C ARG A 132 8.56 0.49 -14.39
N THR A 133 7.41 1.16 -14.27
CA THR A 133 6.62 1.67 -15.39
C THR A 133 5.97 2.99 -14.98
N ASP A 134 6.13 4.02 -15.81
CA ASP A 134 5.43 5.28 -15.59
C ASP A 134 3.91 5.06 -15.62
N LEU A 135 3.27 5.27 -14.46
CA LEU A 135 1.86 4.99 -14.23
C LEU A 135 0.92 5.93 -14.99
N PHE A 136 1.38 7.09 -15.45
CA PHE A 136 0.56 8.00 -16.25
C PHE A 136 0.63 7.69 -17.75
N GLU A 137 1.72 7.05 -18.20
CA GLU A 137 1.91 6.67 -19.60
C GLU A 137 1.41 5.26 -19.88
N ARG A 138 1.62 4.34 -18.93
CA ARG A 138 1.20 2.95 -19.06
C ARG A 138 0.81 2.38 -17.70
N PRO A 139 -0.44 2.61 -17.27
CA PRO A 139 -0.95 2.15 -15.98
C PRO A 139 -0.73 0.65 -15.79
N THR A 140 -0.35 0.26 -14.57
CA THR A 140 -0.28 -1.14 -14.14
C THR A 140 -0.85 -1.25 -12.72
N GLU A 141 -0.94 -2.43 -12.14
CA GLU A 141 -1.32 -2.55 -10.73
C GLU A 141 -0.21 -3.20 -9.89
N PHE A 142 -0.31 -2.96 -8.58
CA PHE A 142 0.32 -3.73 -7.53
C PHE A 142 -0.72 -4.26 -6.54
N THR A 143 -0.38 -5.37 -5.90
CA THR A 143 -1.06 -5.84 -4.69
C THR A 143 -0.04 -6.34 -3.70
N ALA A 144 -0.35 -6.25 -2.41
CA ALA A 144 0.55 -6.60 -1.34
C ALA A 144 -0.16 -7.26 -0.16
N LEU A 145 0.57 -8.11 0.55
CA LEU A 145 0.20 -8.62 1.86
C LEU A 145 1.26 -8.19 2.87
N VAL A 146 0.81 -7.54 3.94
CA VAL A 146 1.67 -7.10 5.04
C VAL A 146 1.47 -8.04 6.22
N LEU A 147 2.51 -8.80 6.53
CA LEU A 147 2.52 -9.75 7.63
C LEU A 147 3.35 -9.18 8.79
N HIS A 148 2.83 -9.29 10.01
CA HIS A 148 3.58 -9.05 11.22
C HIS A 148 4.19 -10.36 11.72
N SER A 149 5.44 -10.28 12.14
CA SER A 149 6.13 -11.37 12.83
C SER A 149 5.39 -11.79 14.11
N PRO A 150 5.59 -13.03 14.61
CA PRO A 150 4.94 -13.50 15.83
C PRO A 150 5.19 -12.60 17.06
N ASN A 151 6.36 -11.96 17.12
CA ASN A 151 6.71 -11.03 18.20
C ASN A 151 6.31 -9.57 17.93
N GLY A 152 5.71 -9.27 16.77
CA GLY A 152 5.24 -7.94 16.38
C GLY A 152 6.33 -6.91 16.10
N ARG A 153 7.60 -7.28 15.99
CA ARG A 153 8.73 -6.32 15.85
C ARG A 153 9.17 -6.09 14.41
N SER A 154 8.71 -6.94 13.51
CA SER A 154 9.12 -6.94 12.10
C SER A 154 7.93 -7.20 11.19
N LEU A 155 8.00 -6.61 10.01
CA LEU A 155 7.07 -6.80 8.91
C LEU A 155 7.72 -7.65 7.82
N ARG A 156 6.91 -8.52 7.22
CA ARG A 156 7.20 -9.17 5.94
C ARG A 156 6.16 -8.71 4.95
N ILE A 157 6.60 -7.98 3.93
CA ILE A 157 5.73 -7.38 2.92
C ILE A 157 5.95 -8.14 1.62
N TYR A 158 4.93 -8.88 1.20
CA TYR A 158 4.87 -9.45 -0.15
C TYR A 158 4.21 -8.43 -1.04
N ALA A 159 4.84 -8.02 -2.15
CA ALA A 159 4.18 -7.23 -3.17
C ALA A 159 4.32 -7.90 -4.53
N MET A 160 3.28 -7.80 -5.34
CA MET A 160 3.23 -8.30 -6.69
C MET A 160 2.84 -7.17 -7.62
N THR A 161 3.60 -6.99 -8.70
CA THR A 161 3.29 -6.05 -9.79
C THR A 161 3.25 -6.80 -11.12
N THR A 162 2.34 -6.40 -12.00
CA THR A 162 2.29 -6.85 -13.40
C THR A 162 2.69 -5.69 -14.33
N ASN A 163 3.02 -5.99 -15.58
CA ASN A 163 3.28 -4.97 -16.61
C ASN A 163 1.98 -4.52 -17.33
N GLU A 164 0.82 -4.69 -16.70
CA GLU A 164 -0.48 -4.29 -17.24
C GLU A 164 -1.47 -3.99 -16.11
N GLU A 165 -2.63 -3.44 -16.45
CA GLU A 165 -3.75 -3.32 -15.51
C GLU A 165 -4.35 -4.69 -15.20
N GLY A 166 -4.76 -4.88 -13.95
CA GLY A 166 -5.13 -6.18 -13.43
C GLY A 166 -3.91 -7.02 -13.04
N ILE A 167 -3.95 -7.57 -11.82
CA ILE A 167 -2.88 -8.47 -11.34
C ILE A 167 -3.06 -9.92 -11.84
N GLY A 168 -4.27 -10.33 -12.18
CA GLY A 168 -4.55 -11.73 -12.58
C GLY A 168 -4.41 -12.72 -11.41
N ASP A 169 -3.67 -13.81 -11.63
CA ASP A 169 -3.47 -14.86 -10.63
C ASP A 169 -2.62 -14.39 -9.44
N LEU A 170 -3.22 -14.40 -8.25
CA LEU A 170 -2.59 -14.00 -6.98
C LEU A 170 -1.88 -15.15 -6.26
N SER A 171 -1.91 -16.37 -6.79
CA SER A 171 -1.23 -17.53 -6.20
C SER A 171 0.28 -17.32 -5.96
N PRO A 172 1.04 -16.62 -6.83
CA PRO A 172 2.48 -16.43 -6.62
C PRO A 172 2.81 -15.57 -5.39
N LEU A 173 1.89 -14.67 -5.00
CA LEU A 173 2.01 -13.82 -3.82
C LEU A 173 1.37 -14.47 -2.58
N THR A 174 0.17 -15.04 -2.73
CA THR A 174 -0.59 -15.59 -1.60
C THR A 174 -0.01 -16.90 -1.08
N THR A 175 0.45 -17.81 -1.94
CA THR A 175 1.00 -19.11 -1.53
C THR A 175 2.16 -19.00 -0.55
N PRO A 176 3.23 -18.22 -0.82
CA PRO A 176 4.32 -18.06 0.13
C PRO A 176 3.88 -17.28 1.38
N ALA A 177 3.00 -16.28 1.27
CA ALA A 177 2.50 -15.55 2.43
C ALA A 177 1.70 -16.46 3.38
N LEU A 178 0.83 -17.33 2.84
CA LEU A 178 0.06 -18.28 3.64
C LEU A 178 0.92 -19.35 4.31
N ARG A 179 2.05 -19.74 3.71
CA ARG A 179 3.04 -20.59 4.38
C ARG A 179 3.60 -19.91 5.62
N ASP A 180 3.90 -18.62 5.53
CA ASP A 180 4.44 -17.87 6.66
C ASP A 180 3.38 -17.62 7.73
N VAL A 181 2.12 -17.43 7.33
CA VAL A 181 0.98 -17.42 8.28
C VAL A 181 0.89 -18.73 9.06
N ARG A 182 1.05 -19.89 8.39
CA ARG A 182 1.12 -21.20 9.06
C ARG A 182 2.35 -21.33 9.99
N ALA A 183 3.41 -20.56 9.73
CA ALA A 183 4.59 -20.46 10.60
C ALA A 183 4.42 -19.44 11.75
N GLY A 184 3.21 -18.92 11.97
CA GLY A 184 2.88 -18.02 13.08
C GLY A 184 2.92 -16.53 12.75
N TRP A 185 3.24 -16.14 11.52
CA TRP A 185 3.08 -14.76 11.09
C TRP A 185 1.60 -14.39 11.00
N ARG A 186 1.30 -13.09 11.16
CA ARG A 186 -0.07 -12.58 11.10
C ARG A 186 -0.24 -11.68 9.90
N ALA A 187 -1.05 -12.09 8.94
CA ALA A 187 -1.44 -11.25 7.81
C ALA A 187 -2.47 -10.21 8.28
N ASP A 188 -2.04 -8.95 8.40
CA ASP A 188 -2.89 -7.89 8.93
C ASP A 188 -3.54 -7.05 7.83
N ILE A 189 -2.82 -6.80 6.74
CA ILE A 189 -3.26 -5.89 5.68
C ILE A 189 -3.14 -6.57 4.32
N ALA A 190 -4.20 -6.46 3.52
CA ALA A 190 -4.16 -6.68 2.08
C ALA A 190 -4.26 -5.30 1.41
N LEU A 191 -3.27 -4.94 0.61
CA LEU A 191 -3.15 -3.62 0.00
C LEU A 191 -3.14 -3.77 -1.52
N ARG A 192 -3.77 -2.84 -2.23
CA ARG A 192 -3.69 -2.71 -3.70
C ARG A 192 -3.75 -1.24 -4.08
N ASN A 193 -3.27 -0.88 -5.26
CA ASN A 193 -3.51 0.45 -5.81
C ASN A 193 -4.60 0.48 -6.89
N HIS A 194 -5.28 1.62 -6.98
CA HIS A 194 -6.02 2.08 -8.15
C HIS A 194 -5.31 3.33 -8.68
N ASN A 195 -4.79 3.29 -9.90
CA ASN A 195 -4.07 4.45 -10.46
C ASN A 195 -5.02 5.59 -10.80
N PHE A 196 -4.44 6.72 -11.18
CA PHE A 196 -5.15 7.76 -11.90
C PHE A 196 -5.20 7.44 -13.39
N HIS A 197 -6.40 7.51 -13.96
CA HIS A 197 -6.70 7.42 -15.38
C HIS A 197 -7.39 8.72 -15.80
N PRO A 198 -6.63 9.80 -16.10
CA PRO A 198 -7.21 11.09 -16.47
C PRO A 198 -8.25 10.94 -17.60
N GLY A 199 -9.45 11.47 -17.37
CA GLY A 199 -10.58 11.38 -18.31
C GLY A 199 -11.45 10.13 -18.19
N GLN A 200 -11.12 9.16 -17.32
CA GLN A 200 -11.92 7.97 -17.06
C GLN A 200 -12.45 7.96 -15.62
N VAL A 201 -13.68 8.46 -15.41
CA VAL A 201 -14.24 8.75 -14.08
C VAL A 201 -14.07 7.60 -13.07
N ASP A 202 -14.44 6.37 -13.44
CA ASP A 202 -14.38 5.21 -12.53
C ASP A 202 -12.98 4.74 -12.19
N LEU A 203 -12.04 5.01 -13.10
CA LEU A 203 -10.66 4.55 -12.99
C LEU A 203 -9.74 5.69 -12.55
N ASN A 204 -10.24 6.90 -12.31
CA ASN A 204 -9.40 8.05 -12.01
C ASN A 204 -9.04 8.16 -10.53
N GLY A 205 -8.43 7.10 -9.99
CA GLY A 205 -7.95 7.06 -8.61
C GLY A 205 -9.08 6.95 -7.58
N VAL A 206 -10.23 6.40 -7.96
CA VAL A 206 -11.34 6.12 -7.04
C VAL A 206 -10.97 4.95 -6.14
N LEU A 207 -11.12 5.12 -4.82
CA LEU A 207 -10.64 4.14 -3.82
C LEU A 207 -11.68 3.07 -3.44
N THR A 208 -12.74 2.94 -4.24
CA THR A 208 -13.78 1.93 -4.04
C THR A 208 -13.28 0.56 -4.49
N PRO A 209 -13.42 -0.51 -3.68
CA PRO A 209 -13.09 -1.86 -4.11
C PRO A 209 -13.88 -2.28 -5.35
N SER A 210 -13.20 -2.84 -6.34
CA SER A 210 -13.86 -3.57 -7.41
C SER A 210 -14.49 -4.86 -6.86
N ALA A 211 -15.36 -5.49 -7.65
CA ALA A 211 -15.89 -6.80 -7.29
C ALA A 211 -14.77 -7.85 -7.13
N ALA A 212 -13.68 -7.75 -7.91
CA ALA A 212 -12.54 -8.64 -7.78
C ALA A 212 -11.80 -8.44 -6.45
N ASP A 213 -11.60 -7.19 -6.03
CA ASP A 213 -10.98 -6.86 -4.74
C ASP A 213 -11.82 -7.38 -3.58
N ALA A 214 -13.13 -7.10 -3.59
CA ALA A 214 -14.05 -7.52 -2.54
C ALA A 214 -14.07 -9.06 -2.39
N ARG A 215 -14.15 -9.80 -3.49
CA ARG A 215 -14.09 -11.27 -3.48
C ARG A 215 -12.74 -11.77 -2.98
N PHE A 216 -11.63 -11.17 -3.41
CA PHE A 216 -10.30 -11.55 -2.96
C PHE A 216 -10.16 -11.40 -1.44
N VAL A 217 -10.49 -10.23 -0.88
CA VAL A 217 -10.32 -9.98 0.56
C VAL A 217 -11.28 -10.81 1.41
N ALA A 218 -12.51 -11.06 0.93
CA ALA A 218 -13.46 -11.94 1.60
C ALA A 218 -12.94 -13.39 1.67
N ASN A 219 -12.43 -13.93 0.55
CA ASN A 219 -11.85 -15.27 0.49
C ASN A 219 -10.60 -15.38 1.36
N LEU A 220 -9.73 -14.37 1.30
CA LEU A 220 -8.50 -14.34 2.10
C LEU A 220 -8.83 -14.28 3.61
N ALA A 221 -9.79 -13.45 4.02
CA ALA A 221 -10.23 -13.35 5.41
C ALA A 221 -10.86 -14.65 5.95
N GLY A 222 -11.39 -15.51 5.08
CA GLY A 222 -11.81 -16.87 5.46
C GLY A 222 -10.64 -17.80 5.80
N SER A 223 -9.44 -17.50 5.30
CA SER A 223 -8.23 -18.31 5.49
C SER A 223 -7.26 -17.73 6.53
N VAL A 224 -7.29 -16.42 6.75
CA VAL A 224 -6.39 -15.70 7.66
C VAL A 224 -7.13 -14.64 8.46
N ARG A 225 -6.58 -14.23 9.61
CA ARG A 225 -7.15 -13.16 10.44
C ARG A 225 -6.81 -11.76 9.89
N LEU A 226 -7.23 -11.48 8.66
CA LEU A 226 -7.02 -10.20 8.01
C LEU A 226 -7.73 -9.08 8.80
N LYS A 227 -7.04 -7.98 9.08
CA LYS A 227 -7.63 -6.85 9.82
C LYS A 227 -8.22 -5.81 8.90
N GLU A 228 -7.52 -5.48 7.82
CA GLU A 228 -7.93 -4.42 6.91
C GLU A 228 -7.60 -4.75 5.45
N ALA A 229 -8.42 -4.20 4.56
CA ALA A 229 -8.16 -4.13 3.14
C ALA A 229 -7.93 -2.66 2.77
N TRP A 230 -6.81 -2.37 2.13
CA TRP A 230 -6.42 -1.02 1.76
C TRP A 230 -6.42 -0.88 0.24
N ILE A 231 -7.00 0.22 -0.25
CA ILE A 231 -6.89 0.62 -1.65
C ILE A 231 -6.28 2.01 -1.66
N THR A 232 -5.18 2.18 -2.40
CA THR A 232 -4.46 3.45 -2.48
C THR A 232 -4.41 3.97 -3.91
N ASN A 233 -4.37 5.29 -4.09
CA ASN A 233 -3.98 5.89 -5.38
C ASN A 233 -2.64 6.63 -5.27
N GLY A 234 -1.89 6.40 -4.19
CA GLY A 234 -0.63 7.08 -3.90
C GLY A 234 -0.78 8.45 -3.21
N VAL A 235 -1.96 9.07 -3.28
CA VAL A 235 -2.27 10.35 -2.63
C VAL A 235 -3.17 10.12 -1.41
N HIS A 236 -4.23 9.34 -1.60
CA HIS A 236 -5.19 8.92 -0.59
C HIS A 236 -5.28 7.39 -0.57
N SER A 237 -5.76 6.86 0.56
CA SER A 237 -6.09 5.45 0.70
C SER A 237 -7.42 5.28 1.42
N SER A 238 -8.24 4.33 0.96
CA SER A 238 -9.31 3.76 1.76
C SER A 238 -8.73 2.60 2.57
N ARG A 239 -9.07 2.53 3.85
CA ARG A 239 -8.65 1.46 4.77
C ARG A 239 -9.90 0.87 5.39
N ILE A 240 -10.33 -0.25 4.84
CA ILE A 240 -11.62 -0.89 5.13
C ILE A 240 -11.37 -1.97 6.19
N PRO A 241 -12.04 -1.90 7.36
CA PRO A 241 -11.89 -2.92 8.38
C PRO A 241 -12.54 -4.25 7.97
N SER A 242 -12.04 -5.37 8.48
CA SER A 242 -12.52 -6.71 8.11
C SER A 242 -13.99 -6.95 8.41
N ALA A 243 -14.53 -6.31 9.45
CA ALA A 243 -15.96 -6.31 9.76
C ALA A 243 -16.84 -5.75 8.62
N ALA A 244 -16.26 -4.98 7.69
CA ALA A 244 -16.95 -4.36 6.57
C ALA A 244 -16.75 -5.08 5.23
N PHE A 245 -15.92 -6.14 5.14
CA PHE A 245 -15.64 -6.80 3.85
C PHE A 245 -16.90 -7.32 3.17
N GLY A 246 -17.84 -7.88 3.93
CA GLY A 246 -19.10 -8.40 3.40
C GLY A 246 -20.01 -7.33 2.76
N LEU A 247 -19.80 -6.04 3.07
CA LEU A 247 -20.60 -4.94 2.51
C LEU A 247 -20.28 -4.65 1.03
N PHE A 248 -19.13 -5.11 0.55
CA PHE A 248 -18.65 -4.89 -0.82
C PHE A 248 -18.77 -6.13 -1.71
N VAL A 249 -19.15 -7.29 -1.13
CA VAL A 249 -19.38 -8.51 -1.91
C VAL A 249 -20.76 -8.39 -2.56
N ILE A 250 -20.76 -7.99 -3.83
CA ILE A 250 -21.97 -7.99 -4.65
C ILE A 250 -22.21 -9.44 -5.09
N LEU A 251 -23.16 -10.11 -4.46
CA LEU A 251 -23.61 -11.43 -4.92
C LEU A 251 -24.27 -11.27 -6.30
N PRO A 252 -24.06 -12.20 -7.25
CA PRO A 252 -24.87 -12.21 -8.45
C PRO A 252 -26.34 -12.26 -8.04
N LYS A 253 -27.19 -11.49 -8.74
CA LYS A 253 -28.64 -11.66 -8.58
C LYS A 253 -28.97 -13.15 -8.83
N PRO A 254 -29.80 -13.77 -7.98
CA PRO A 254 -30.28 -15.13 -8.22
C PRO A 254 -31.00 -15.23 -9.56
#